data_AF-D0SIQ3-F1
#
_entry.id   AF-D0SIQ3-F1
#
_cell.length_a   1.000
_cell.length_b   1.000
_cell.length_c   1.000
_cell.angle_alpha   90.00
_cell.angle_beta   90.00
_cell.angle_gamma   90.00
#
_symmetry.space_group_name_H-M   'P 1'
#
loop_
_entity.id
_entity.type
_entity.pdbx_description
1 polymer ?
#
loop_
_entity_poly.entity_id
_entity_poly.type
_entity_poly.pdbx_seq_one_letter_code
_entity_poly.pdbx_strand_id
1 'polypeptide(L)'
;MEVQLAFKTKSEFIQAAFDQVAKIVSDHAQPCLESLTPAISAEKCLFHLALVAHDWSYDSSKIDAYAELYKQSNSELIEAFGE
;
A
#
# COMPACT_ATOMS: atom_id res chain seq x y z
N MET A 1 2.03 10.53 23.80
CA MET A 1 1.11 9.66 24.54
C MET A 1 0.82 8.49 23.61
N GLU A 2 1.26 7.28 23.94
CA GLU A 2 0.94 6.11 23.12
C GLU A 2 -0.57 5.86 23.18
N VAL A 3 -1.20 5.66 22.02
CA VAL A 3 -2.62 5.35 21.93
C VAL A 3 -2.77 3.84 22.10
N GLN A 4 -3.54 3.42 23.11
CA GLN A 4 -3.91 2.01 23.27
C GLN A 4 -4.94 1.64 22.22
N LEU A 5 -4.65 0.57 21.46
CA LEU A 5 -5.57 -0.02 20.49
C LEU A 5 -6.26 -1.24 21.10
N ALA A 6 -7.57 -1.37 20.88
CA ALA A 6 -8.35 -2.52 21.32
C ALA A 6 -9.15 -3.07 20.13
N PHE A 7 -9.05 -4.38 19.91
CA PHE A 7 -9.75 -5.11 18.85
C PHE A 7 -10.66 -6.14 19.49
N LYS A 8 -11.89 -6.30 18.97
CA LYS A 8 -12.86 -7.26 19.53
C LYS A 8 -12.52 -8.68 19.11
N THR A 9 -11.89 -8.84 17.95
CA THR A 9 -11.52 -10.15 17.40
C THR A 9 -10.11 -10.14 16.83
N LYS A 10 -9.51 -11.33 16.72
CA LYS A 10 -8.24 -11.53 16.00
C LYS A 10 -8.37 -11.11 14.53
N SER A 11 -9.53 -11.32 13.92
CA SER A 11 -9.78 -10.94 12.52
C SER A 11 -9.73 -9.43 12.33
N GLU A 12 -10.36 -8.66 13.23
CA GLU A 12 -10.30 -7.19 13.21
C GLU A 12 -8.86 -6.69 13.38
N PHE A 13 -8.10 -7.29 14.31
CA PHE A 13 -6.69 -6.95 14.49
C PHE A 13 -5.86 -7.20 13.23
N ILE A 14 -6.02 -8.36 12.59
CA ILE A 14 -5.24 -8.71 11.39
C ILE A 14 -5.65 -7.82 10.20
N GLN A 15 -6.95 -7.56 10.01
CA GLN A 15 -7.41 -6.61 8.99
C GLN A 15 -6.78 -5.23 9.20
N ALA A 16 -6.82 -4.71 10.44
CA ALA A 16 -6.21 -3.43 10.75
C ALA A 16 -4.68 -3.44 10.55
N ALA A 17 -4.01 -4.56 10.80
CA ALA A 17 -2.59 -4.71 10.54
C ALA A 17 -2.27 -4.66 9.04
N PHE A 18 -3.04 -5.35 8.19
CA PHE A 18 -2.91 -5.26 6.73
C PHE A 18 -3.09 -3.82 6.25
N ASP A 19 -4.17 -3.15 6.68
CA ASP A 19 -4.45 -1.75 6.34
C ASP A 19 -3.31 -0.82 6.78
N GLN A 20 -2.80 -1.02 8.00
CA GLN A 20 -1.76 -0.16 8.57
C GLN A 20 -0.41 -0.35 7.87
N VAL A 21 -0.04 -1.59 7.53
CA VAL A 21 1.20 -1.86 6.78
C VAL A 21 1.10 -1.29 5.36
N ALA A 22 -0.03 -1.44 4.68
CA ALA A 22 -0.25 -0.84 3.37
C ALA A 22 -0.09 0.68 3.42
N LYS A 23 -0.68 1.32 4.43
CA LYS A 23 -0.52 2.76 4.64
C LYS A 23 0.94 3.15 4.88
N ILE A 24 1.68 2.43 5.72
CA ILE A 24 3.10 2.72 6.01
C ILE A 24 3.94 2.63 4.73
N VAL A 25 3.72 1.59 3.91
CA VAL A 25 4.42 1.44 2.62
C VAL A 25 4.10 2.61 1.70
N SER A 26 2.82 3.00 1.61
CA SER A 26 2.41 4.16 0.81
C SER A 26 3.00 5.47 1.33
N ASP A 27 2.91 5.75 2.63
CA ASP A 27 3.45 6.99 3.21
C ASP A 27 4.98 7.08 3.01
N HIS A 28 5.69 5.95 3.10
CA HIS A 28 7.12 5.89 2.89
C HIS A 28 7.52 6.20 1.44
N ALA A 29 6.71 5.77 0.47
CA ALA A 29 6.99 5.93 -0.96
C ALA A 29 6.43 7.23 -1.56
N GLN A 30 5.51 7.91 -0.86
CA GLN A 30 4.91 9.17 -1.31
C GLN A 30 5.95 10.24 -1.70
N PRO A 31 7.06 10.45 -0.96
CA PRO A 31 8.08 11.44 -1.33
C PRO A 31 8.76 11.16 -2.67
N CYS A 32 8.78 9.91 -3.15
CA CYS A 32 9.29 9.58 -4.48
C CYS A 32 8.39 10.21 -5.57
N LEU A 33 7.07 10.06 -5.44
CA LEU A 33 6.11 10.63 -6.39
C LEU A 33 6.15 12.17 -6.36
N GLU A 34 6.27 12.76 -5.17
CA GLU A 34 6.44 14.22 -4.99
C GLU A 34 7.72 14.74 -5.67
N SER A 35 8.75 13.89 -5.75
CA SER A 35 10.03 14.17 -6.42
C SER A 35 10.04 13.71 -7.89
N LEU A 36 8.87 13.44 -8.48
CA LEU A 36 8.69 12.96 -9.85
C LEU A 36 9.52 11.70 -10.19
N THR A 37 9.72 10.84 -9.19
CA THR A 37 10.50 9.61 -9.32
C THR A 37 9.58 8.39 -9.16
N PRO A 38 9.59 7.42 -10.11
CA PRO A 38 8.79 6.21 -9.99
C PRO A 38 9.10 5.42 -8.71
N ALA A 39 8.06 5.02 -7.98
CA ALA A 39 8.11 4.22 -6.77
C ALA A 39 7.74 2.75 -7.04
N ILE A 40 8.42 2.12 -8.01
CA ILE A 40 8.12 0.76 -8.51
C ILE A 40 8.18 -0.30 -7.40
N SER A 41 9.10 -0.15 -6.45
CA SER A 41 9.21 -1.07 -5.32
C SER A 41 7.99 -1.04 -4.41
N ALA A 42 7.38 0.13 -4.21
CA ALA A 42 6.18 0.29 -3.41
C ALA A 42 4.96 -0.34 -4.09
N GLU A 43 4.80 -0.11 -5.39
CA GLU A 43 3.77 -0.75 -6.23
C GLU A 43 3.81 -2.28 -6.06
N LYS A 44 4.98 -2.90 -6.29
CA LYS A 44 5.14 -4.36 -6.18
C LYS A 44 4.88 -4.87 -4.78
N CYS A 45 5.32 -4.13 -3.76
CA CYS A 45 5.09 -4.48 -2.36
C CYS A 45 3.59 -4.48 -2.04
N LEU A 46 2.86 -3.45 -2.47
CA LEU A 46 1.43 -3.31 -2.24
C LEU A 46 0.62 -4.38 -3.00
N PHE A 47 0.96 -4.69 -4.26
CA PHE A 47 0.31 -5.79 -4.98
C PHE A 47 0.51 -7.14 -4.29
N HIS A 48 1.71 -7.42 -3.79
CA HIS A 48 1.95 -8.66 -3.07
C HIS A 48 1.21 -8.70 -1.73
N LEU A 49 1.15 -7.57 -1.02
CA LEU A 49 0.40 -7.47 0.23
C LEU A 49 -1.11 -7.66 0.01
N ALA A 50 -1.66 -7.10 -1.07
CA ALA A 50 -3.06 -7.27 -1.45
C ALA A 50 -3.39 -8.73 -1.77
N LEU A 51 -2.53 -9.42 -2.54
CA LEU A 51 -2.66 -10.84 -2.82
C LEU A 51 -2.69 -11.67 -1.53
N VAL A 52 -1.75 -11.42 -0.60
CA VAL A 52 -1.70 -12.15 0.67
C VAL A 52 -2.94 -11.88 1.53
N ALA A 53 -3.42 -10.64 1.60
CA ALA A 53 -4.64 -10.31 2.33
C ALA A 53 -5.85 -11.08 1.75
N HIS A 54 -6.00 -11.07 0.42
CA HIS A 54 -7.04 -11.80 -0.29
C HIS A 54 -6.97 -13.32 -0.04
N ASP A 55 -5.79 -13.93 -0.18
CA ASP A 55 -5.59 -15.38 0.00
C ASP A 55 -5.88 -15.84 1.44
N TRP A 56 -5.73 -14.94 2.40
CA TRP A 56 -6.09 -15.16 3.81
C TRP A 56 -7.51 -14.72 4.16
N SER A 57 -8.35 -14.40 3.16
CA SER A 57 -9.75 -13.98 3.31
C SER A 57 -9.95 -12.67 4.08
N TYR A 58 -8.98 -11.76 4.00
CA TYR A 58 -9.09 -10.38 4.46
C TYR A 58 -9.44 -9.45 3.30
N ASP A 59 -10.07 -8.30 3.60
CA ASP A 59 -10.42 -7.29 2.60
C ASP A 59 -9.14 -6.59 2.10
N SER A 60 -8.82 -6.78 0.82
CA SER A 60 -7.65 -6.17 0.18
C SER A 60 -7.94 -4.80 -0.44
N SER A 61 -9.19 -4.35 -0.48
CA SER A 61 -9.63 -3.20 -1.30
C SER A 61 -8.84 -1.91 -1.06
N LYS A 62 -8.46 -1.62 0.19
CA LYS A 62 -7.62 -0.45 0.52
C LYS A 62 -6.20 -0.60 0.00
N ILE A 63 -5.66 -1.81 0.05
CA ILE A 63 -4.31 -2.13 -0.42
C ILE A 63 -4.28 -2.05 -1.94
N ASP A 64 -5.31 -2.59 -2.60
CA ASP A 64 -5.51 -2.49 -4.05
C ASP A 64 -5.60 -1.03 -4.51
N ALA A 65 -6.30 -0.18 -3.77
CA ALA A 65 -6.38 1.25 -4.08
C ALA A 65 -5.00 1.93 -4.03
N TYR A 66 -4.16 1.60 -3.04
CA TYR A 66 -2.78 2.09 -3.03
C TYR A 66 -1.95 1.51 -4.18
N ALA A 67 -2.04 0.20 -4.44
CA ALA A 67 -1.29 -0.46 -5.50
C ALA A 67 -1.60 0.13 -6.87
N GLU A 68 -2.87 0.36 -7.19
CA GLU A 68 -3.29 0.93 -8.47
C GLU A 68 -2.87 2.40 -8.61
N LEU A 69 -2.94 3.19 -7.52
CA LEU A 69 -2.39 4.55 -7.51
C LEU A 69 -0.92 4.55 -7.91
N TYR A 70 -0.10 3.71 -7.27
CA TYR A 70 1.32 3.64 -7.59
C TYR A 70 1.58 3.14 -9.00
N LYS A 71 0.85 2.12 -9.47
CA LYS A 71 0.95 1.62 -10.85
C LYS A 71 0.65 2.71 -11.87
N GLN A 72 -0.42 3.48 -11.65
CA GLN A 72 -0.78 4.59 -12.52
C GLN A 72 0.32 5.67 -12.51
N SER A 73 0.69 6.16 -11.33
CA SER A 73 1.71 7.21 -11.21
C SER A 73 3.07 6.79 -11.75
N ASN A 74 3.49 5.54 -11.53
CA ASN A 74 4.72 5.01 -12.08
C ASN A 74 4.68 4.97 -13.61
N SER A 75 3.55 4.52 -14.18
CA SER A 75 3.37 4.47 -15.64
C SER A 75 3.45 5.87 -16.24
N GLU A 76 2.75 6.85 -15.65
CA GLU A 76 2.77 8.25 -16.08
C GLU A 76 4.18 8.86 -16.00
N LEU A 77 4.92 8.61 -14.91
CA LEU A 77 6.28 9.12 -14.73
C LEU A 77 7.29 8.46 -15.69
N ILE A 78 7.16 7.16 -15.95
CA ILE A 78 8.01 6.45 -16.91
C ILE A 78 7.71 6.95 -18.33
N GLU A 79 6.45 7.18 -18.69
CA GLU A 79 6.10 7.73 -20.00
C GLU A 79 6.61 9.17 -20.18
N ALA A 80 6.56 9.99 -19.12
CA ALA A 80 6.97 11.39 -19.19
C ALA A 80 8.49 11.61 -19.11
N PHE A 81 9.21 10.76 -18.37
CA PHE A 81 10.63 10.99 -17.99
C PHE A 81 11.55 9.78 -18.19
N GLY A 82 11.02 8.63 -18.60
CA GLY A 82 11.83 7.47 -18.99
C GLY A 82 12.58 7.74 -20.29
N GLU A 83 13.85 7.32 -20.37
CA GLU A 83 14.63 7.34 -21.62
C GLU A 83 14.01 6.44 -22.71
#